data_AF-A0A2T5K111-F1
#
_entry.id   AF-A0A2T5K111-F1
#
_cell.length_a   1.000
_cell.length_b   1.000
_cell.length_c   1.000
_cell.angle_alpha   90.00
_cell.angle_beta   90.00
_cell.angle_gamma   90.00
#
_symmetry.space_group_name_H-M   'P 1'
#
loop_
_entity.id
_entity.type
_entity.pdbx_description
1 polymer ?
#
loop_
_entity_poly.entity_id
_entity_poly.type
_entity_poly.pdbx_seq_one_letter_code
_entity_poly.pdbx_strand_id
1 'polypeptide(L)' 'MSKYVTYLRTLEGNIERLPNATATQLGPYHYEETLVGWPESKVYWANDRGPAVGLAPLDATSRSDDQLGFVSG' A
#
# COMPACT_ATOMS: atom_id res chain seq x y z
N MET A 1 11.01 8.09 8.12
CA MET A 1 9.56 8.25 8.35
C MET A 1 8.86 7.61 7.18
N SER A 2 7.93 6.69 7.40
CA SER A 2 7.19 6.06 6.31
C SER A 2 6.20 7.08 5.72
N LYS A 3 6.28 7.32 4.40
CA LYS A 3 5.31 8.12 3.68
C LYS A 3 4.33 7.20 2.96
N TYR A 4 3.08 7.63 2.89
CA TYR A 4 2.02 6.92 2.20
C TYR A 4 1.36 7.85 1.19
N VAL A 5 0.92 7.30 0.07
CA VAL A 5 0.05 7.96 -0.90
C VAL A 5 -1.37 7.44 -0.74
N THR A 6 -2.33 8.33 -0.91
CA THR A 6 -3.74 7.99 -0.77
C THR A 6 -4.30 7.38 -2.05
N TYR A 7 -5.12 6.37 -1.86
CA TYR A 7 -5.92 5.69 -2.87
C TYR A 7 -7.40 5.77 -2.51
N LEU A 8 -8.26 5.77 -3.52
CA LEU A 8 -9.71 5.66 -3.37
C LEU A 8 -10.20 4.42 -4.10
N ARG A 9 -10.98 3.60 -3.40
CA ARG A 9 -11.79 2.56 -4.01
C ARG A 9 -13.21 3.09 -4.12
N THR A 10 -13.79 3.09 -5.32
CA THR A 10 -15.18 3.52 -5.55
C THR A 10 -16.17 2.41 -5.23
N LEU A 11 -17.47 2.72 -5.24
CA LEU A 11 -18.52 1.71 -5.07
C LEU A 11 -18.48 0.63 -6.18
N GLU A 12 -18.06 1.00 -7.38
CA GLU A 12 -17.91 0.10 -8.53
C GLU A 12 -16.65 -0.77 -8.43
N GLY A 13 -15.79 -0.53 -7.42
CA GLY A 13 -14.52 -1.22 -7.26
C GLY A 13 -13.37 -0.61 -8.05
N ASN A 14 -13.57 0.53 -8.71
CA ASN A 14 -12.50 1.24 -9.40
C ASN A 14 -11.52 1.82 -8.38
N ILE A 15 -10.23 1.71 -8.67
CA ILE A 15 -9.17 2.21 -7.81
C ILE A 15 -8.54 3.45 -8.44
N GLU A 16 -8.49 4.54 -7.69
CA GLU A 16 -7.90 5.82 -8.10
C GLU A 16 -6.75 6.20 -7.17
N ARG A 17 -5.65 6.69 -7.72
CA ARG A 17 -4.48 7.16 -6.97
C ARG A 17 -4.51 8.68 -6.85
N LEU A 18 -4.32 9.20 -5.64
CA LEU A 18 -4.28 10.63 -5.33
C LEU A 18 -2.85 11.05 -4.98
N PRO A 19 -1.98 11.36 -5.96
CA PRO A 19 -0.57 11.71 -5.72
C PRO A 19 -0.36 12.93 -4.81
N ASN A 20 -1.33 13.84 -4.79
CA ASN A 20 -1.25 15.08 -4.01
C ASN A 20 -1.72 14.89 -2.56
N ALA A 21 -2.27 13.73 -2.22
CA ALA A 21 -2.72 13.40 -0.88
C ALA A 21 -1.77 12.35 -0.29
N THR A 22 -0.92 12.79 0.64
CA THR A 22 0.04 11.92 1.32
C THR A 22 -0.16 11.92 2.82
N ALA A 23 0.02 10.76 3.44
CA ALA A 23 -0.02 10.59 4.88
C ALA A 23 1.37 10.17 5.41
N THR A 24 1.64 10.48 6.68
CA THR A 24 2.86 10.05 7.38
C THR A 24 2.60 8.91 8.35
N GLN A 25 1.34 8.48 8.47
CA GLN A 25 0.88 7.44 9.38
C GLN A 25 -0.18 6.59 8.71
N LEU A 26 -0.13 5.28 8.95
CA LEU A 26 -1.07 4.33 8.34
C LEU A 26 -2.46 4.37 8.99
N GLY A 27 -2.58 4.79 10.25
CA GLY A 27 -3.87 4.80 10.95
C GLY A 27 -4.46 3.38 11.15
N PRO A 28 -5.78 3.23 11.35
CA PRO A 28 -6.46 1.95 11.55
C PRO A 28 -6.75 1.22 10.22
N TYR A 29 -5.84 1.31 9.25
CA TYR A 29 -6.01 0.71 7.92
C TYR A 29 -5.34 -0.65 7.94
N HIS A 30 -6.12 -1.72 8.12
CA HIS A 30 -5.60 -3.09 8.30
C HIS A 30 -5.95 -4.04 7.14
N TYR A 31 -6.77 -3.61 6.19
CA TYR A 31 -7.17 -4.46 5.06
C TYR A 31 -6.17 -4.30 3.90
N GLU A 32 -5.23 -5.23 3.78
CA GLU A 32 -4.22 -5.23 2.72
C GLU A 32 -4.79 -5.74 1.39
N GLU A 33 -4.48 -5.04 0.30
CA GLU A 33 -4.76 -5.46 -1.08
C GLU A 33 -3.52 -5.23 -1.95
N THR A 34 -3.21 -6.18 -2.83
CA THR A 34 -2.07 -6.07 -3.77
C THR A 34 -2.49 -5.23 -4.97
N LEU A 35 -1.69 -4.22 -5.31
CA LEU A 35 -1.89 -3.38 -6.48
C LEU A 35 -1.04 -3.90 -7.64
N VAL A 36 -1.67 -4.16 -8.79
CA VAL A 36 -1.00 -4.63 -10.02
C VAL A 36 -0.97 -3.51 -11.05
N GLY A 37 0.21 -3.20 -11.60
CA GLY A 37 0.38 -2.14 -12.60
C GLY A 37 0.44 -0.72 -12.04
N TRP A 38 0.54 -0.58 -10.72
CA TRP A 38 0.69 0.70 -10.02
C TRP A 38 2.14 0.91 -9.56
N PRO A 39 2.54 2.16 -9.27
CA PRO A 39 3.88 2.44 -8.73
C PRO A 39 4.10 1.83 -7.34
N GLU A 40 3.04 1.67 -6.55
CA GLU A 40 3.07 0.97 -5.27
C GLU A 40 2.53 -0.47 -5.40
N SER A 41 3.15 -1.43 -4.71
CA SER A 41 2.78 -2.86 -4.82
C SER A 41 1.58 -3.26 -3.97
N LYS A 42 1.21 -2.46 -2.97
CA LYS A 42 0.12 -2.77 -2.04
C LYS A 42 -0.52 -1.51 -1.47
N VAL A 43 -1.76 -1.67 -1.03
CA VAL A 43 -2.55 -0.63 -0.37
C VAL A 43 -3.22 -1.22 0.86
N TYR A 44 -3.32 -0.41 1.91
CA TYR A 44 -4.06 -0.72 3.12
C TYR A 44 -5.36 0.07 3.12
N TRP A 45 -6.51 -0.60 3.08
CA TRP A 45 -7.82 0.02 3.08
C TRP A 45 -8.37 0.22 4.49
N ALA A 46 -9.20 1.26 4.64
CA ALA A 46 -9.97 1.50 5.86
C ALA A 46 -11.10 0.46 6.06
N ASN A 47 -11.64 -0.09 4.97
CA ASN A 47 -12.71 -1.10 4.99
C ASN A 47 -12.38 -2.27 4.04
N ASP A 48 -12.88 -3.46 4.35
CA ASP A 48 -12.67 -4.67 3.55
C ASP A 48 -13.31 -4.57 2.16
N ARG A 49 -14.53 -4.03 2.08
CA ARG A 49 -15.36 -3.97 0.86
C ARG A 49 -16.02 -2.61 0.66
N GLY A 50 -16.43 -2.35 -0.58
CA GLY A 50 -17.11 -1.12 -0.96
C GLY A 50 -16.19 0.11 -0.97
N PRO A 51 -16.77 1.32 -1.00
CA PRO A 51 -16.01 2.54 -1.12
C PRO A 51 -15.12 2.76 0.11
N ALA A 52 -13.83 2.96 -0.12
CA ALA A 52 -12.85 3.06 0.96
C ALA A 52 -11.68 3.97 0.56
N VAL A 53 -11.11 4.63 1.56
CA VAL A 53 -9.80 5.27 1.44
C VAL A 53 -8.74 4.21 1.74
N GLY A 54 -7.67 4.23 0.95
CA GLY A 54 -6.51 3.36 1.10
C GLY A 54 -5.23 4.16 1.21
N LEU A 55 -4.23 3.57 1.87
CA LEU A 55 -2.89 4.14 1.98
C LEU A 55 -1.88 3.13 1.46
N ALA A 56 -1.09 3.54 0.46
CA ALA A 56 -0.02 2.74 -0.12
C ALA A 56 1.34 3.33 0.28
N PRO A 57 2.31 2.52 0.73
CA PRO A 57 3.62 3.01 1.14
C PRO A 57 4.41 3.54 -0.08
N LEU A 58 4.82 4.81 -0.03
CA LEU A 58 5.69 5.44 -1.04
C LEU A 58 7.14 4.93 -0.94
N ASP A 59 7.56 4.49 0.24
CA ASP A 59 8.92 4.04 0.55
C ASP A 59 9.00 2.51 0.73
N ALA A 60 8.13 1.75 0.08
CA ALA A 60 8.37 0.31 -0.07
C ALA A 60 9.34 0.09 -1.23
N THR A 61 10.59 0.55 -1.09
CA THR A 61 11.68 -0.30 -1.60
C THR A 61 11.38 -1.66 -1.01
N SER A 62 11.25 -2.69 -1.85
CA SER A 62 11.25 -4.08 -1.42
C SER A 62 12.47 -4.30 -0.53
N ARG A 63 12.37 -4.00 0.77
CA ARG A 63 13.03 -4.77 1.79
C ARG A 63 12.22 -6.04 1.92
N SER A 64 12.23 -6.82 0.84
CA SER A 64 12.53 -8.23 0.96
C SER A 64 13.80 -8.27 1.79
N ASP A 65 13.61 -8.48 3.08
CA ASP A 65 14.41 -9.35 3.90
C ASP A 65 15.38 -10.21 3.06
N ASP A 66 16.53 -9.65 2.71
CA ASP A 66 17.69 -10.38 2.21
C ASP A 66 18.44 -10.90 3.44
N GLN A 67 17.74 -11.71 4.24
CA GLN A 67 18.34 -12.45 5.33
C GLN A 67 17.63 -13.79 5.43
N LEU A 68 18.13 -14.77 4.67
CA LEU A 68 18.59 -16.06 5.21
C LEU A 68 18.77 -17.07 4.06
N GLY A 69 20.04 -17.38 3.76
CA GLY A 69 20.42 -18.63 3.10
C GLY A 69 21.46 -18.45 2.01
N PHE A 70 22.75 -18.58 2.36
CA PHE A 70 23.64 -19.64 1.86
C PHE A 70 25.03 -19.42 2.45
N VAL A 71 25.33 -20.15 3.54
CA VAL A 71 26.71 -20.52 3.87
C VAL A 71 27.09 -21.69 2.96
N SER A 72 28.06 -21.49 2.08
CA SER A 72 28.85 -22.50 1.36
C SER A 72 29.90 -21.72 0.54
N GLY A 73 31.21 -21.89 0.65
CA GLY A 73 32.06 -22.72 1.48
C GLY A 73 33.50 -22.20 1.35
#